data_AF-A0A434RL36-F1
#
_entry.id   AF-A0A434RL36-F1
#
_cell.length_a   1.000
_cell.length_b   1.000
_cell.length_c   1.000
_cell.angle_alpha   90.00
_cell.angle_beta   90.00
_cell.angle_gamma   90.00
#
_symmetry.space_group_name_H-M   'P 1'
#
loop_
_entity.id
_entity.type
_entity.pdbx_description
1 polymer ?
#
loop_
_entity_poly.entity_id
_entity_poly.type
_entity_poly.pdbx_seq_one_letter_code
_entity_poly.pdbx_strand_id
1 'polypeptide(L)'
;MKVVERYIMRRATAMFLAALAWTLAIVWTTQVLAKIDLVTDSGQSALTFFEVAALIIPSIVPIVVPFALVVAVAQTLSAMNTDSELAVINAAGASR
;
A
#
# COMPACT_ATOMS: atom_id res chain seq x y z
N MET A 1 -3.24 28.13 -2.84
CA MET A 1 -3.45 26.77 -3.39
C MET A 1 -2.57 25.69 -2.76
N LYS A 2 -1.39 26.01 -2.20
CA LYS A 2 -0.52 25.02 -1.50
C LYS A 2 -1.16 24.25 -0.34
N VAL A 3 -2.19 24.81 0.33
CA VAL A 3 -2.83 24.16 1.48
C VAL A 3 -3.71 22.99 1.05
N VAL A 4 -4.51 23.15 -0.02
CA VAL A 4 -5.36 22.09 -0.57
C VAL A 4 -4.52 20.97 -1.15
N GLU A 5 -3.49 21.29 -1.93
CA GLU A 5 -2.53 20.31 -2.45
C GLU A 5 -1.85 19.52 -1.33
N ARG A 6 -1.35 20.20 -0.28
CA ARG A 6 -0.72 19.54 0.87
C ARG A 6 -1.71 18.66 1.63
N TYR A 7 -2.97 19.08 1.74
CA TYR A 7 -4.02 18.29 2.38
C TYR A 7 -4.30 17.01 1.59
N ILE A 8 -4.51 17.12 0.27
CA ILE A 8 -4.73 15.98 -0.62
C ILE A 8 -3.52 15.03 -0.57
N MET A 9 -2.30 15.55 -0.66
CA MET A 9 -1.08 14.74 -0.60
C MET A 9 -0.92 14.02 0.74
N ARG A 10 -1.25 14.67 1.86
CA ARG A 10 -1.23 14.03 3.18
C ARG A 10 -2.27 12.92 3.30
N ARG A 11 -3.51 13.16 2.84
CA ARG A 11 -4.60 12.18 2.84
C ARG A 11 -4.25 10.99 1.93
N ALA A 12 -3.78 11.25 0.71
CA ALA A 12 -3.34 10.24 -0.25
C ALA A 12 -2.16 9.41 0.27
N THR A 13 -1.16 10.04 0.91
CA THR A 13 -0.01 9.33 1.49
C THR A 13 -0.44 8.42 2.65
N ALA A 14 -1.36 8.88 3.51
CA ALA A 14 -1.91 8.04 4.58
C ALA A 14 -2.66 6.82 4.03
N MET A 15 -3.51 7.02 3.02
CA MET A 15 -4.21 5.93 2.34
C MET A 15 -3.26 4.99 1.60
N PHE A 16 -2.19 5.53 1.01
CA PHE A 16 -1.14 4.75 0.35
C PHE A 16 -0.40 3.85 1.32
N LEU A 17 0.05 4.37 2.46
CA LEU A 17 0.73 3.56 3.47
C LEU A 17 -0.19 2.46 4.02
N ALA A 18 -1.47 2.76 4.24
CA ALA A 18 -2.46 1.78 4.68
C ALA A 18 -2.69 0.68 3.63
N ALA A 19 -2.89 1.07 2.36
CA ALA A 19 -3.08 0.13 1.25
C ALA A 19 -1.81 -0.72 1.02
N LEU A 20 -0.63 -0.10 1.09
CA LEU A 20 0.66 -0.76 0.94
C LEU A 20 0.87 -1.78 2.06
N ALA A 21 0.61 -1.44 3.31
CA ALA A 21 0.74 -2.36 4.43
C ALA A 21 -0.16 -3.59 4.27
N TRP A 22 -1.43 -3.39 3.90
CA TRP A 22 -2.38 -4.50 3.72
C TRP A 22 -2.01 -5.40 2.54
N THR A 23 -1.73 -4.81 1.39
CA THR A 23 -1.37 -5.57 0.19
C THR A 23 -0.02 -6.28 0.36
N LEU A 24 0.95 -5.65 1.02
CA LEU A 24 2.23 -6.27 1.37
C LEU A 24 2.03 -7.44 2.32
N ALA A 25 1.20 -7.32 3.36
CA ALA A 25 0.93 -8.40 4.30
C ALA A 25 0.32 -9.63 3.61
N ILE A 26 -0.64 -9.41 2.70
CA ILE A 26 -1.29 -10.48 1.93
C ILE A 26 -0.26 -11.18 1.03
N VAL A 27 0.49 -10.42 0.23
CA VAL A 27 1.46 -11.00 -0.72
C VAL A 27 2.64 -11.64 0.00
N TRP A 28 3.09 -11.06 1.12
CA TRP A 28 4.14 -11.65 1.95
C TRP A 28 3.69 -13.01 2.49
N THR A 29 2.48 -13.10 3.03
CA THR A 29 1.94 -14.36 3.58
C THR A 29 1.90 -15.46 2.50
N THR A 30 1.41 -15.15 1.29
CA THR A 30 1.34 -16.14 0.21
C THR A 30 2.72 -16.54 -0.32
N GLN A 31 3.65 -15.59 -0.44
CA GLN A 31 5.03 -15.85 -0.89
C GLN A 31 5.83 -16.69 0.11
N VAL A 32 5.60 -16.47 1.41
CA VAL A 32 6.24 -17.22 2.49
C VAL A 32 5.70 -18.66 2.55
N LEU A 33 4.38 -18.83 2.44
CA LEU A 33 3.75 -20.15 2.39
C LEU A 33 4.27 -20.98 1.20
N ALA A 34 4.45 -20.37 0.02
CA ALA A 34 4.99 -21.06 -1.16
C ALA A 34 6.45 -21.51 -1.02
N LYS A 35 7.18 -21.00 -0.01
CA LYS A 35 8.58 -21.35 0.25
C LYS A 35 8.77 -22.19 1.51
N ILE A 36 7.67 -22.59 2.16
CA ILE A 36 7.71 -23.37 3.41
C ILE A 36 8.23 -24.80 3.17
N ASP A 37 7.97 -25.36 1.99
CA ASP A 37 8.43 -26.70 1.61
C ASP A 37 9.96 -26.77 1.50
N LEU A 38 10.59 -25.69 1.02
CA LEU A 38 12.05 -25.54 0.91
C LEU A 38 12.77 -25.61 2.28
N VAL A 39 12.11 -25.16 3.34
CA VAL A 39 12.66 -25.18 4.71
C VAL A 39 12.35 -26.49 5.42
N THR A 40 11.23 -27.12 5.09
CA THR A 40 10.85 -28.42 5.64
C THR A 40 11.79 -29.53 5.15
N ASP A 41 12.25 -29.48 3.89
CA ASP A 41 13.25 -30.42 3.34
C ASP A 41 14.67 -30.19 3.88
N SER A 42 14.97 -28.99 4.40
CA SER A 42 16.32 -28.60 4.84
C SER A 42 16.56 -28.77 6.36
N GLY A 43 15.52 -29.10 7.14
CA GLY A 43 15.63 -29.25 8.60
C GLY A 43 16.07 -27.99 9.37
N GLN A 44 15.92 -26.80 8.77
CA GLN A 44 16.35 -25.54 9.39
C GLN A 44 15.40 -25.09 10.51
N SER A 45 15.95 -24.31 11.47
CA SER A 45 15.16 -23.77 12.58
C SER A 45 14.09 -22.79 12.11
N ALA A 46 12.98 -22.69 12.84
CA ALA A 46 11.90 -21.73 12.57
C ALA A 46 12.39 -20.26 12.58
N LEU A 47 13.48 -19.96 13.28
CA LEU A 47 14.07 -18.63 13.37
C LEU A 47 14.73 -18.21 12.05
N THR A 48 15.53 -19.11 11.48
CA THR A 48 16.12 -18.96 10.13
C THR A 48 15.05 -18.81 9.04
N PHE A 49 13.90 -19.48 9.18
CA PHE A 49 12.76 -19.28 8.27
C PHE A 49 12.25 -17.84 8.29
N PHE A 50 12.08 -17.24 9.47
CA PHE A 50 11.63 -15.86 9.58
C PHE A 50 12.64 -14.86 9.02
N GLU A 51 13.95 -15.11 9.19
CA GLU A 51 15.00 -14.27 8.58
C GLU A 51 14.92 -14.30 7.04
N VAL A 52 14.79 -15.49 6.46
CA VAL A 52 14.61 -15.64 5.00
C VAL A 52 13.29 -15.03 4.56
N ALA A 53 12.21 -15.22 5.32
CA ALA A 53 10.90 -14.64 5.03
C ALA A 53 10.94 -13.09 5.02
N ALA A 54 11.71 -12.47 5.92
CA ALA A 54 11.91 -11.02 5.95
C ALA A 54 12.70 -10.53 4.72
N LEU A 55 13.68 -11.30 4.25
CA LEU A 55 14.46 -11.00 3.04
C LEU A 55 13.65 -11.07 1.74
N ILE A 56 12.44 -11.64 1.75
CA ILE A 56 11.54 -11.63 0.58
C ILE A 56 10.87 -10.26 0.42
N ILE A 57 10.68 -9.49 1.51
CA ILE A 57 9.97 -8.20 1.49
C ILE A 57 10.50 -7.24 0.40
N PRO A 58 11.82 -6.99 0.26
CA PRO A 58 12.37 -6.09 -0.76
C PRO A 58 12.03 -6.51 -2.20
N SER A 59 11.86 -7.81 -2.46
CA SER A 59 11.50 -8.32 -3.78
C SER A 59 10.02 -8.12 -4.12
N ILE A 60 9.15 -8.09 -3.10
CA ILE A 60 7.70 -7.93 -3.25
C ILE A 60 7.31 -6.45 -3.42
N VAL A 61 7.99 -5.55 -2.71
CA VAL A 61 7.64 -4.12 -2.65
C VAL A 61 7.46 -3.50 -4.05
N PRO A 62 8.38 -3.65 -5.02
CA PRO A 62 8.23 -3.03 -6.35
C PRO A 62 6.99 -3.50 -7.11
N ILE A 63 6.55 -4.74 -6.86
CA ILE A 63 5.38 -5.33 -7.52
C ILE A 63 4.09 -4.79 -6.90
N VAL A 64 4.07 -4.59 -5.58
CA VAL A 64 2.87 -4.21 -4.82
C VAL A 64 2.61 -2.70 -4.84
N VAL A 65 3.67 -1.88 -4.85
CA VAL A 65 3.60 -0.41 -4.86
C VAL A 65 2.63 0.16 -5.93
N PRO A 66 2.66 -0.23 -7.22
CA PRO A 66 1.76 0.34 -8.21
C PRO A 66 0.28 0.08 -7.89
N PHE A 67 -0.06 -1.11 -7.38
CA PHE A 67 -1.43 -1.44 -6.99
C PHE A 67 -1.87 -0.65 -5.75
N ALA A 68 -1.00 -0.56 -4.74
CA ALA A 68 -1.27 0.22 -3.54
C ALA A 68 -1.50 1.71 -3.88
N LEU A 69 -0.73 2.25 -4.83
CA LEU A 69 -0.86 3.64 -5.28
C LEU A 69 -2.22 3.88 -5.95
N VAL A 70 -2.64 3.02 -6.88
CA VAL A 70 -3.93 3.14 -7.57
C VAL A 70 -5.08 3.09 -6.56
N VAL A 71 -5.07 2.12 -5.64
CA VAL A 71 -6.10 1.97 -4.60
C VAL A 71 -6.16 3.20 -3.71
N ALA A 72 -5.01 3.71 -3.29
CA ALA A 72 -4.93 4.87 -2.40
C ALA A 72 -5.44 6.15 -3.03
N VAL A 73 -5.06 6.42 -4.28
CA VAL A 73 -5.54 7.58 -5.03
C VAL A 73 -7.05 7.47 -5.25
N ALA A 74 -7.54 6.31 -5.71
CA ALA A 74 -8.95 6.08 -5.95
C ALA A 74 -9.79 6.24 -4.67
N GLN A 75 -9.36 5.64 -3.55
CA GLN A 75 -10.06 5.82 -2.27
C GLN A 75 -10.02 7.26 -1.77
N THR A 76 -8.90 7.95 -1.92
CA THR A 76 -8.78 9.35 -1.46
C THR A 76 -9.74 10.24 -2.25
N LEU A 77 -9.74 10.14 -3.58
CA LEU A 77 -10.65 10.92 -4.42
C LEU A 77 -12.11 10.54 -4.17
N SER A 78 -12.41 9.25 -4.01
CA SER A 78 -13.77 8.79 -3.69
C SER A 78 -14.26 9.37 -2.36
N ALA A 79 -13.45 9.29 -1.30
CA ALA A 79 -13.80 9.85 0.00
C ALA A 79 -14.01 11.36 -0.06
N MET A 80 -13.12 12.10 -0.72
CA MET A 80 -13.29 13.54 -0.91
C MET A 80 -14.51 13.90 -1.76
N ASN A 81 -14.92 13.03 -2.68
CA ASN A 81 -16.13 13.21 -3.46
C ASN A 81 -17.39 12.97 -2.61
N THR A 82 -17.40 11.93 -1.77
CA THR A 82 -18.47 11.64 -0.80
C THR A 82 -18.64 12.79 0.19
N ASP A 83 -17.54 13.37 0.67
CA ASP A 83 -17.52 14.50 1.59
C ASP A 83 -17.85 15.84 0.91
N SER A 84 -18.14 15.84 -0.40
CA SER A 84 -18.35 17.03 -1.25
C SER A 84 -17.16 18.01 -1.31
N GLU A 85 -15.99 17.63 -0.79
CA GLU A 85 -14.78 18.46 -0.79
C GLU A 85 -14.31 18.77 -2.22
N LEU A 86 -14.34 17.77 -3.13
CA LEU A 86 -13.98 17.99 -4.54
C LEU A 86 -14.95 18.92 -5.26
N ALA A 87 -16.24 18.86 -4.91
CA ALA A 87 -17.26 19.73 -5.50
C ALA A 87 -17.04 21.20 -5.08
N VAL A 88 -16.75 21.43 -3.79
CA VAL A 88 -16.44 22.77 -3.26
C VAL A 88 -15.15 23.34 -3.85
N ILE A 89 -14.10 22.52 -3.99
CA ILE A 89 -12.83 22.96 -4.59
C ILE A 89 -13.04 23.40 -6.05
N ASN A 90 -13.80 22.64 -6.83
CA ASN A 90 -14.13 23.01 -8.21
C ASN A 90 -15.00 24.28 -8.28
N ALA A 91 -16.00 24.42 -7.40
CA ALA A 91 -16.87 25.59 -7.34
C ALA A 91 -16.12 26.88 -6.93
N ALA A 92 -15.05 26.74 -6.13
CA ALA A 92 -14.17 27.84 -5.74
C ALA A 92 -13.21 28.33 -6.86
N GLY A 93 -13.33 27.79 -8.07
CA GLY A 93 -12.54 28.20 -9.24
C GLY A 93 -11.17 27.52 -9.35
N ALA A 94 -10.94 26.41 -8.64
CA ALA A 94 -9.77 25.57 -8.90
C ALA A 94 -9.93 24.86 -10.25
N SER A 95 -8.87 24.83 -11.06
CA SER A 95 -8.81 23.98 -12.25
C SER A 95 -8.77 22.51 -11.84
N ARG A 96 -9.38 21.66 -12.67
CA ARG A 96 -9.41 20.20 -12.50
C ARG A 96 -8.02 19.57 -12.58
#